data_AF-A0A1Y1R4L1-F1
#
_entry.id   AF-A0A1Y1R4L1-F1
#
_cell.length_a   1.000
_cell.length_b   1.000
_cell.length_c   1.000
_cell.angle_alpha   90.00
_cell.angle_beta   90.00
_cell.angle_gamma   90.00
#
_symmetry.space_group_name_H-M   'P 1'
#
loop_
_entity.id
_entity.type
_entity.pdbx_description
1 polymer ?
#
loop_
_entity_poly.entity_id
_entity_poly.type
_entity_poly.pdbx_seq_one_letter_code
_entity_poly.pdbx_strand_id
1 'polypeptide(L)'
;MLHKYRHILAKLAVLLLAPILLFAGHLLNNKGLDELQALRQIERIPPADIGALMPGAVNIYGPAASLGRTVKSPYTKTPMLYYRYLHEIEKRDSDGDTYWDTVEDSSDTVNFEITDSTGSITANTESYKSLIHWSVEESFQTVEGDHRYTEWRIDPDKYLFVLGYIKADQQKHSLTFPDNKNFRPIISTYDQDYEQQELGTYGILYLWGGIALLGFGIFCIAFLINLHRVWIYLLIVMLTLSTYLAQVSLSMLKQDMVDASQRLQEQETYAAQYLAQASPDVARSIRINLTATWLQAQEQSQRIPEKLLAPLWGIKIAAPDINVSAEEQAEAEKLVAELPSTQLRSGLLAMAAILAFILGSLFAWGGIRFIKHKRIIENIATQKTAGVVPGITEVKGTVVLDKEEALQGPLTSCDCVWYDYRVEELRSSGKNSSWVTIEHDTDEVIFACKDETGELRINPKSAEVLTDHRHVRHTRRIVANDLRYTELSLRVGDPLFAIGEAVVDRERCDHVRMQKKRQTMAFHYLQP
;
A
#
# COMPACT_ATOMS: atom_id res chain seq x y z
N MET A 1 19.73 29.04 -22.02
CA MET A 1 19.38 27.81 -22.78
C MET A 1 19.28 26.56 -21.91
N LEU A 2 20.15 26.35 -20.91
CA LEU A 2 20.13 25.17 -20.01
C LEU A 2 18.80 24.89 -19.29
N HIS A 3 18.02 25.92 -18.93
CA HIS A 3 16.77 25.73 -18.20
C HIS A 3 15.63 25.14 -19.05
N LYS A 4 15.61 25.43 -20.37
CA LYS A 4 14.58 24.95 -21.31
C LYS A 4 14.74 23.46 -21.63
N TYR A 5 15.99 22.99 -21.68
CA TYR A 5 16.30 21.57 -21.86
C TYR A 5 16.03 20.72 -20.61
N ARG A 6 16.19 21.26 -19.40
CA ARG A 6 15.87 20.54 -18.14
C ARG A 6 14.41 20.06 -18.09
N HIS A 7 13.46 20.88 -18.51
CA HIS A 7 12.04 20.47 -18.52
C HIS A 7 11.74 19.38 -19.57
N ILE A 8 12.40 19.45 -20.73
CA ILE A 8 12.25 18.45 -21.80
C ILE A 8 12.88 17.12 -21.37
N LEU A 9 14.09 17.16 -20.80
CA LEU A 9 14.78 16.00 -20.23
C LEU A 9 13.97 15.35 -19.10
N ALA A 10 13.40 16.15 -18.18
CA ALA A 10 12.56 15.63 -17.12
C ALA A 10 11.30 14.93 -17.67
N LYS A 11 10.65 15.50 -18.69
CA LYS A 11 9.51 14.85 -19.35
C LYS A 11 9.90 13.57 -20.08
N LEU A 12 11.05 13.54 -20.74
CA LEU A 12 11.57 12.33 -21.39
C LEU A 12 11.89 11.23 -20.37
N ALA A 13 12.49 11.58 -19.23
CA ALA A 13 12.74 10.63 -18.15
C ALA A 13 11.43 10.06 -17.58
N VAL A 14 10.42 10.91 -17.34
CA VAL A 14 9.10 10.47 -16.85
C VAL A 14 8.36 9.62 -17.88
N LEU A 15 8.52 9.90 -19.18
CA LEU A 15 7.95 9.11 -20.27
C LEU A 15 8.48 7.66 -20.28
N LEU A 16 9.77 7.48 -19.98
CA LEU A 16 10.38 6.15 -19.86
C LEU A 16 10.04 5.47 -18.52
N LEU A 17 9.95 6.24 -17.44
CA LEU A 17 9.67 5.72 -16.11
C LEU A 17 8.23 5.21 -15.95
N ALA A 18 7.24 5.90 -16.52
CA ALA A 18 5.83 5.54 -16.41
C ALA A 18 5.51 4.08 -16.80
N PRO A 19 5.90 3.57 -17.99
CA PRO A 19 5.64 2.19 -18.37
C PRO A 19 6.40 1.19 -17.48
N ILE A 20 7.62 1.53 -17.02
CA ILE A 20 8.39 0.68 -16.11
C ILE A 20 7.65 0.51 -14.78
N LEU A 21 7.14 1.60 -14.21
CA LEU A 21 6.36 1.56 -12.97
C LEU A 21 5.06 0.78 -13.12
N LEU A 22 4.35 0.97 -14.24
CA LEU A 22 3.12 0.24 -14.50
C LEU A 22 3.38 -1.27 -14.65
N PHE A 23 4.44 -1.64 -15.37
CA PHE A 23 4.83 -3.04 -15.56
C PHE A 23 5.32 -3.67 -14.25
N ALA A 24 6.21 -3.00 -13.51
CA ALA A 24 6.67 -3.45 -12.21
C ALA A 24 5.51 -3.59 -11.22
N GLY A 25 4.60 -2.61 -11.20
CA GLY A 25 3.39 -2.66 -10.37
C GLY A 25 2.48 -3.84 -10.71
N HIS A 26 2.32 -4.15 -12.01
CA HIS A 26 1.59 -5.33 -12.45
C HIS A 26 2.26 -6.63 -12.02
N LEU A 27 3.58 -6.75 -12.18
CA LEU A 27 4.34 -7.93 -11.75
C LEU A 27 4.27 -8.15 -10.24
N LEU A 28 4.46 -7.10 -9.44
CA LEU A 28 4.32 -7.19 -7.98
C LEU A 28 2.91 -7.61 -7.58
N ASN A 29 1.87 -7.03 -8.18
CA ASN A 29 0.51 -7.42 -7.86
C ASN A 29 0.24 -8.87 -8.22
N ASN A 30 0.65 -9.35 -9.40
CA ASN A 30 0.49 -10.76 -9.77
C ASN A 30 1.19 -11.67 -8.77
N LYS A 31 2.44 -11.35 -8.39
CA LYS A 31 3.16 -12.11 -7.36
C LYS A 31 2.41 -12.11 -6.03
N GLY A 32 1.90 -10.95 -5.59
CA GLY A 32 1.13 -10.86 -4.34
C GLY A 32 -0.16 -11.66 -4.36
N LEU A 33 -0.83 -11.75 -5.52
CA LEU A 33 -2.03 -12.57 -5.71
C LEU A 33 -1.69 -14.06 -5.66
N ASP A 34 -0.58 -14.47 -6.27
CA ASP A 34 -0.11 -15.85 -6.24
C ASP A 34 0.18 -16.29 -4.79
N GLU A 35 0.84 -15.44 -3.98
CA GLU A 35 1.06 -15.72 -2.55
C GLU A 35 -0.26 -15.85 -1.77
N LEU A 36 -1.23 -14.97 -2.00
CA LEU A 36 -2.55 -15.05 -1.35
C LEU A 36 -3.39 -16.24 -1.85
N GLN A 37 -3.16 -16.71 -3.07
CA GLN A 37 -3.81 -17.89 -3.59
C GLN A 37 -3.22 -19.15 -2.94
N ALA A 38 -1.89 -19.21 -2.79
CA ALA A 38 -1.20 -20.27 -2.07
C ALA A 38 -1.66 -20.32 -0.59
N LEU A 39 -1.73 -19.17 0.09
CA LEU A 39 -2.28 -19.08 1.45
C LEU A 39 -3.70 -19.67 1.54
N ARG A 40 -4.59 -19.26 0.63
CA ARG A 40 -5.97 -19.76 0.59
C ARG A 40 -6.05 -21.27 0.34
N GLN A 41 -5.11 -21.85 -0.39
CA GLN A 41 -5.08 -23.30 -0.60
C GLN A 41 -4.75 -24.04 0.69
N ILE A 42 -3.74 -23.57 1.42
CA ILE A 42 -3.37 -24.14 2.73
C ILE A 42 -4.54 -24.05 3.71
N GLU A 43 -5.23 -22.91 3.76
CA GLU A 43 -6.41 -22.73 4.63
C GLU A 43 -7.62 -23.62 4.24
N ARG A 44 -7.73 -24.01 2.96
CA ARG A 44 -8.88 -24.76 2.43
C ARG A 44 -8.66 -26.27 2.39
N ILE A 45 -7.42 -26.75 2.43
CA ILE A 45 -7.09 -28.18 2.38
C ILE A 45 -6.78 -28.63 3.81
N PRO A 46 -7.72 -29.28 4.50
CA PRO A 46 -7.48 -29.77 5.84
C PRO A 46 -6.40 -30.85 5.83
N PRO A 47 -5.64 -31.00 6.93
CA PRO A 47 -4.75 -32.14 7.12
C PRO A 47 -5.53 -33.45 7.00
N ALA A 48 -4.97 -34.44 6.29
CA ALA A 48 -5.59 -35.75 6.12
C ALA A 48 -4.59 -36.87 6.44
N ASP A 49 -5.11 -37.97 6.99
CA ASP A 49 -4.35 -39.19 7.23
C ASP A 49 -4.02 -39.89 5.89
N ILE A 50 -2.81 -40.45 5.80
CA ILE A 50 -2.23 -41.05 4.59
C ILE A 50 -3.10 -42.19 4.04
N GLY A 51 -3.69 -43.00 4.91
CA GLY A 51 -4.54 -44.13 4.54
C GLY A 51 -5.89 -43.72 3.92
N ALA A 52 -6.30 -42.46 4.06
CA ALA A 52 -7.56 -41.93 3.55
C ALA A 52 -7.38 -40.89 2.43
N LEU A 53 -6.17 -40.76 1.89
CA LEU A 53 -5.88 -39.78 0.86
C LEU A 53 -6.62 -40.08 -0.44
N MET A 54 -7.31 -39.07 -0.96
CA MET A 54 -7.91 -39.09 -2.29
C MET A 54 -7.03 -38.32 -3.28
N PRO A 55 -7.11 -38.59 -4.60
CA PRO A 55 -6.44 -37.78 -5.60
C PRO A 55 -6.86 -36.32 -5.53
N GLY A 56 -5.90 -35.47 -5.89
CA GLY A 56 -6.02 -34.03 -5.73
C GLY A 56 -4.92 -33.47 -4.84
N ALA A 57 -5.09 -32.22 -4.47
CA ALA A 57 -4.22 -31.52 -3.55
C ALA A 57 -4.46 -32.04 -2.12
N VAL A 58 -3.38 -32.38 -1.42
CA VAL A 58 -3.41 -32.94 -0.08
C VAL A 58 -2.47 -32.20 0.85
N ASN A 59 -2.84 -32.17 2.12
CA ASN A 59 -2.07 -31.58 3.22
C ASN A 59 -1.79 -32.71 4.22
N ILE A 60 -0.51 -33.05 4.40
CA ILE A 60 -0.08 -34.16 5.25
C ILE A 60 1.07 -33.75 6.16
N TYR A 61 1.16 -34.46 7.29
CA TYR A 61 2.20 -34.27 8.29
C TYR A 61 2.80 -35.61 8.65
N GLY A 62 4.12 -35.66 8.80
CA GLY A 62 4.76 -36.88 9.27
C GLY A 62 6.28 -36.81 9.24
N PRO A 63 6.96 -37.72 9.96
CA PRO A 63 8.39 -37.90 9.83
C PRO A 63 8.75 -38.44 8.44
N ALA A 64 9.84 -37.89 7.90
CA ALA A 64 10.39 -38.30 6.62
C ALA A 64 11.35 -39.47 6.76
N ALA A 65 11.05 -40.61 6.14
CA ALA A 65 11.87 -41.81 6.14
C ALA A 65 12.66 -41.98 4.83
N SER A 66 13.91 -42.45 4.92
CA SER A 66 14.73 -42.74 3.75
C SER A 66 14.31 -44.04 3.06
N LEU A 67 14.26 -44.03 1.72
CA LEU A 67 14.10 -45.23 0.89
C LEU A 67 15.43 -45.97 0.63
N GLY A 68 16.39 -45.85 1.55
CA GLY A 68 17.73 -46.44 1.43
C GLY A 68 18.73 -45.62 0.59
N ARG A 69 18.31 -44.47 0.04
CA ARG A 69 19.17 -43.48 -0.62
C ARG A 69 19.18 -42.19 0.21
N THR A 70 20.32 -41.52 0.21
CA THR A 70 20.53 -40.20 0.84
C THR A 70 21.45 -39.36 -0.04
N VAL A 71 21.26 -38.04 -0.04
CA VAL A 71 22.23 -37.07 -0.54
C VAL A 71 23.18 -36.64 0.58
N LYS A 72 24.35 -36.10 0.23
CA LYS A 72 25.29 -35.54 1.20
C LYS A 72 25.50 -34.08 0.91
N SER A 73 25.44 -33.24 1.93
CA SER A 73 25.67 -31.82 1.75
C SER A 73 27.13 -31.52 1.41
N PRO A 74 27.42 -30.42 0.70
CA PRO A 74 28.77 -30.10 0.24
C PRO A 74 29.77 -29.83 1.36
N TYR A 75 29.39 -29.20 2.46
CA TYR A 75 30.31 -28.83 3.54
C TYR A 75 30.30 -29.86 4.67
N THR A 76 29.17 -30.10 5.34
CA THR A 76 29.14 -30.99 6.51
C THR A 76 29.19 -32.48 6.17
N LYS A 77 29.00 -32.86 4.90
CA LYS A 77 29.00 -34.25 4.40
C LYS A 77 28.03 -35.21 5.12
N THR A 78 27.05 -34.65 5.82
CA THR A 78 26.04 -35.42 6.58
C THR A 78 25.11 -36.14 5.59
N PRO A 79 24.62 -37.36 5.84
CA PRO A 79 23.61 -37.99 4.97
C PRO A 79 22.21 -37.45 5.28
N MET A 80 21.47 -37.02 4.24
CA MET A 80 20.15 -36.37 4.37
C MET A 80 19.24 -36.65 3.16
N LEU A 81 17.98 -36.21 3.23
CA LEU A 81 16.98 -36.39 2.17
C LEU A 81 16.94 -35.23 1.18
N TYR A 82 17.26 -34.03 1.65
CA TYR A 82 17.35 -32.79 0.85
C TYR A 82 18.44 -31.89 1.42
N TYR A 83 19.11 -31.15 0.54
CA TYR A 83 19.91 -30.01 0.95
C TYR A 83 19.75 -28.82 0.00
N ARG A 84 19.94 -27.62 0.56
CA ARG A 84 20.40 -26.43 -0.15
C ARG A 84 21.70 -25.96 0.49
N TYR A 85 22.66 -25.60 -0.34
CA TYR A 85 23.98 -25.14 0.06
C TYR A 85 24.25 -23.80 -0.60
N LEU A 86 24.61 -22.82 0.23
CA LEU A 86 24.98 -21.48 -0.19
C LEU A 86 26.41 -21.19 0.28
N HIS A 87 27.29 -20.91 -0.67
CA HIS A 87 28.65 -20.43 -0.44
C HIS A 87 28.75 -18.99 -0.90
N GLU A 88 29.12 -18.11 0.01
CA GLU A 88 29.32 -16.69 -0.24
C GLU A 88 30.74 -16.25 0.15
N ILE A 89 31.23 -15.19 -0.48
CA ILE A 89 32.51 -14.54 -0.15
C ILE A 89 32.27 -13.07 0.21
N GLU A 90 32.91 -12.59 1.28
CA GLU A 90 32.89 -11.19 1.66
C GLU A 90 33.70 -10.35 0.65
N LYS A 91 33.05 -9.36 0.06
CA LYS A 91 33.66 -8.38 -0.83
C LYS A 91 33.45 -6.98 -0.28
N ARG A 92 34.36 -6.07 -0.64
CA ARG A 92 34.25 -4.65 -0.30
C ARG A 92 33.94 -3.84 -1.55
N ASP A 93 32.99 -2.92 -1.45
CA ASP A 93 32.63 -2.02 -2.54
C ASP A 93 33.58 -0.80 -2.63
N SER A 94 33.28 0.12 -3.56
CA SER A 94 34.06 1.34 -3.75
C SER A 94 34.00 2.32 -2.57
N ASP A 95 32.95 2.22 -1.77
CA ASP A 95 32.62 3.14 -0.68
C ASP A 95 33.19 2.63 0.66
N GLY A 96 33.67 1.39 0.67
CA GLY A 96 34.32 0.74 1.80
C GLY A 96 33.42 -0.21 2.58
N ASP A 97 32.17 -0.35 2.17
CA ASP A 97 31.18 -1.22 2.80
C ASP A 97 31.37 -2.66 2.32
N THR A 98 31.19 -3.62 3.24
CA THR A 98 31.32 -5.04 2.93
C THR A 98 29.96 -5.69 2.68
N TYR A 99 29.94 -6.62 1.73
CA TYR A 99 28.77 -7.42 1.38
C TYR A 99 29.16 -8.85 1.03
N TRP A 100 28.22 -9.76 1.20
CA TRP A 100 28.39 -11.17 0.84
C TRP A 100 27.98 -11.36 -0.62
N ASP A 101 28.89 -11.89 -1.43
CA ASP A 101 28.66 -12.21 -2.84
C ASP A 101 28.53 -13.72 -3.01
N THR A 102 27.44 -14.18 -3.64
CA THR A 102 27.17 -15.61 -3.83
C THR A 102 28.11 -16.20 -4.88
N VAL A 103 28.85 -17.24 -4.48
CA VAL A 103 29.76 -18.01 -5.34
C VAL A 103 29.08 -19.29 -5.83
N GLU A 104 28.35 -19.96 -4.95
CA GLU A 104 27.63 -21.18 -5.26
C GLU A 104 26.29 -21.20 -4.51
N ASP A 105 25.21 -21.52 -5.23
CA ASP A 105 23.91 -21.89 -4.66
C ASP A 105 23.47 -23.18 -5.36
N SER A 106 23.51 -24.29 -4.62
CA SER A 106 23.19 -25.60 -5.17
C SER A 106 22.26 -26.37 -4.24
N SER A 107 21.39 -27.19 -4.83
CA SER A 107 20.44 -28.01 -4.07
C SER A 107 20.27 -29.37 -4.71
N ASP A 108 20.02 -30.39 -3.87
CA ASP A 108 19.70 -31.72 -4.33
C ASP A 108 18.79 -32.48 -3.37
N THR A 109 18.13 -33.51 -3.90
CA THR A 109 17.13 -34.29 -3.16
C THR A 109 17.11 -35.74 -3.63
N VAL A 110 16.62 -36.63 -2.76
CA VAL A 110 16.22 -37.99 -3.10
C VAL A 110 14.75 -38.17 -2.81
N ASN A 111 14.09 -39.09 -3.52
CA ASN A 111 12.75 -39.50 -3.14
C ASN A 111 12.77 -40.12 -1.73
N PHE A 112 11.79 -39.74 -0.91
CA PHE A 112 11.66 -40.21 0.47
C PHE A 112 10.21 -40.55 0.78
N GLU A 113 9.99 -41.18 1.91
CA GLU A 113 8.66 -41.60 2.37
C GLU A 113 8.20 -40.69 3.51
N ILE A 114 6.92 -40.35 3.53
CA ILE A 114 6.27 -39.67 4.65
C ILE A 114 5.40 -40.71 5.32
N THR A 115 5.46 -40.79 6.64
CA THR A 115 4.76 -41.83 7.41
C THR A 115 3.83 -41.20 8.44
N ASP A 116 2.72 -41.87 8.71
CA ASP A 116 1.82 -41.53 9.81
C ASP A 116 1.28 -42.82 10.47
N SER A 117 0.29 -42.69 11.36
CA SER A 117 -0.30 -43.85 12.04
C SER A 117 -1.15 -44.77 11.15
N THR A 118 -1.54 -44.29 9.97
CA THR A 118 -2.47 -44.96 9.04
C THR A 118 -1.78 -45.57 7.83
N GLY A 119 -0.58 -45.10 7.48
CA GLY A 119 0.19 -45.63 6.37
C GLY A 119 1.45 -44.83 6.05
N SER A 120 1.94 -45.04 4.83
CA SER A 120 3.12 -44.36 4.31
C SER A 120 2.94 -44.00 2.84
N ILE A 121 3.47 -42.86 2.43
CA ILE A 121 3.37 -42.37 1.05
C ILE A 121 4.74 -41.93 0.53
N THR A 122 5.08 -42.36 -0.68
CA THR A 122 6.33 -41.97 -1.34
C THR A 122 6.19 -40.58 -1.95
N ALA A 123 7.05 -39.63 -1.54
CA ALA A 123 7.20 -38.32 -2.15
C ALA A 123 8.20 -38.38 -3.31
N ASN A 124 7.73 -38.11 -4.52
CA ASN A 124 8.58 -38.02 -5.71
C ASN A 124 9.15 -36.59 -5.80
N THR A 125 10.30 -36.36 -5.18
CA THR A 125 10.95 -35.05 -5.12
C THR A 125 12.01 -34.87 -6.21
N GLU A 126 12.69 -35.95 -6.63
CA GLU A 126 13.76 -35.92 -7.62
C GLU A 126 13.26 -35.35 -8.96
N SER A 127 12.05 -35.75 -9.40
CA SER A 127 11.49 -35.31 -10.67
C SER A 127 10.92 -33.88 -10.64
N TYR A 128 10.69 -33.33 -9.46
CA TYR A 128 9.97 -32.07 -9.26
C TYR A 128 10.78 -31.03 -8.45
N LYS A 129 12.10 -31.24 -8.29
CA LYS A 129 12.98 -30.44 -7.43
C LYS A 129 12.81 -28.93 -7.59
N SER A 130 12.70 -28.44 -8.83
CA SER A 130 12.57 -27.01 -9.15
C SER A 130 11.15 -26.45 -8.99
N LEU A 131 10.15 -27.32 -8.86
CA LEU A 131 8.74 -26.95 -8.74
C LEU A 131 8.31 -26.87 -7.28
N ILE A 132 8.94 -27.68 -6.41
CA ILE A 132 8.69 -27.67 -4.97
C ILE A 132 9.22 -26.39 -4.34
N HIS A 133 8.38 -25.72 -3.56
CA HIS A 133 8.84 -24.71 -2.63
C HIS A 133 9.40 -25.39 -1.38
N TRP A 134 10.73 -25.35 -1.26
CA TRP A 134 11.44 -25.87 -0.10
C TRP A 134 11.54 -24.79 0.97
N SER A 135 10.90 -25.04 2.12
CA SER A 135 10.96 -24.16 3.29
C SER A 135 11.64 -24.91 4.44
N VAL A 136 12.96 -24.85 4.46
CA VAL A 136 13.78 -25.69 5.32
C VAL A 136 14.54 -24.80 6.31
N GLU A 137 14.62 -25.23 7.57
CA GLU A 137 15.34 -24.54 8.63
C GLU A 137 16.85 -24.56 8.37
N GLU A 138 17.53 -23.45 8.68
CA GLU A 138 18.99 -23.37 8.59
C GLU A 138 19.60 -24.39 9.55
N SER A 139 20.30 -25.38 9.00
CA SER A 139 20.83 -26.49 9.78
C SER A 139 22.27 -26.26 10.21
N PHE A 140 23.02 -25.46 9.45
CA PHE A 140 24.41 -25.15 9.72
C PHE A 140 24.83 -23.86 9.03
N GLN A 141 25.61 -23.04 9.73
CA GLN A 141 26.31 -21.89 9.16
C GLN A 141 27.69 -21.76 9.81
N THR A 142 28.69 -21.44 9.00
CA THR A 142 30.03 -21.09 9.48
C THR A 142 30.68 -20.05 8.59
N VAL A 143 31.61 -19.30 9.17
CA VAL A 143 32.42 -18.30 8.48
C VAL A 143 33.89 -18.65 8.69
N GLU A 144 34.62 -18.85 7.59
CA GLU A 144 36.05 -19.16 7.56
C GLU A 144 36.81 -18.12 6.73
N GLY A 145 37.46 -17.18 7.42
CA GLY A 145 38.07 -16.02 6.74
C GLY A 145 36.99 -15.20 6.03
N ASP A 146 37.19 -14.94 4.74
CA ASP A 146 36.26 -14.17 3.92
C ASP A 146 35.14 -15.06 3.32
N HIS A 147 35.00 -16.31 3.74
CA HIS A 147 34.03 -17.25 3.18
C HIS A 147 32.91 -17.56 4.19
N ARG A 148 31.65 -17.53 3.75
CA ARG A 148 30.49 -17.98 4.51
C ARG A 148 29.84 -19.18 3.84
N TYR A 149 29.62 -20.22 4.62
CA TYR A 149 28.98 -21.46 4.18
C TYR A 149 27.70 -21.69 4.97
N THR A 150 26.59 -21.85 4.27
CA THR A 150 25.27 -22.07 4.88
C THR A 150 24.62 -23.32 4.27
N GLU A 151 24.06 -24.20 5.11
CA GLU A 151 23.35 -25.41 4.71
C GLU A 151 21.95 -25.47 5.33
N TRP A 152 20.95 -25.71 4.48
CA TRP A 152 19.58 -26.07 4.87
C TRP A 152 19.35 -27.53 4.51
N ARG A 153 18.85 -28.34 5.45
CA ARG A 153 18.85 -29.80 5.30
C ARG A 153 17.56 -30.41 5.84
N ILE A 154 17.11 -31.49 5.19
CA ILE A 154 16.07 -32.37 5.72
C ILE A 154 16.71 -33.69 6.10
N ASP A 155 16.90 -33.89 7.40
CA ASP A 155 17.42 -35.14 7.94
C ASP A 155 16.32 -36.22 8.00
N PRO A 156 16.67 -37.52 7.94
CA PRO A 156 15.73 -38.59 8.22
C PRO A 156 15.07 -38.42 9.60
N ASP A 157 13.82 -38.88 9.71
CA ASP A 157 12.96 -38.79 10.89
C ASP A 157 12.55 -37.36 11.29
N LYS A 158 12.96 -36.33 10.53
CA LYS A 158 12.47 -34.96 10.72
C LYS A 158 10.99 -34.90 10.32
N TYR A 159 10.20 -34.25 11.17
CA TYR A 159 8.77 -34.01 10.92
C TYR A 159 8.60 -32.92 9.87
N LEU A 160 7.77 -33.18 8.86
CA LEU A 160 7.53 -32.26 7.76
C LEU A 160 6.05 -31.90 7.63
N PHE A 161 5.78 -30.64 7.30
CA PHE A 161 4.54 -30.21 6.68
C PHE A 161 4.68 -30.35 5.16
N VAL A 162 3.75 -31.06 4.52
CA VAL A 162 3.81 -31.29 3.09
C VAL A 162 2.48 -30.99 2.42
N LEU A 163 2.53 -30.07 1.47
CA LEU A 163 1.45 -29.78 0.54
C LEU A 163 1.85 -30.33 -0.83
N GLY A 164 1.20 -31.41 -1.27
CA GLY A 164 1.47 -32.04 -2.56
C GLY A 164 0.20 -32.46 -3.31
N TYR A 165 0.38 -33.09 -4.47
CA TYR A 165 -0.70 -33.56 -5.31
C TYR A 165 -0.61 -35.07 -5.52
N ILE A 166 -1.72 -35.78 -5.33
CA ILE A 166 -1.83 -37.21 -5.60
C ILE A 166 -2.53 -37.39 -6.93
N LYS A 167 -1.86 -38.10 -7.85
CA LYS A 167 -2.47 -38.54 -9.10
C LYS A 167 -3.11 -39.91 -8.91
N ALA A 168 -4.28 -40.12 -9.50
CA ALA A 168 -4.88 -41.44 -9.62
C ALA A 168 -4.04 -42.31 -10.58
N ASP A 169 -3.08 -43.09 -10.06
CA ASP A 169 -2.33 -44.09 -10.81
C ASP A 169 -2.49 -45.49 -10.18
N GLN A 170 -2.58 -46.52 -11.02
CA GLN A 170 -3.20 -47.82 -10.73
C GLN A 170 -2.45 -48.71 -9.73
N GLN A 171 -1.23 -48.38 -9.29
CA GLN A 171 -0.45 -49.29 -8.42
C GLN A 171 0.34 -48.65 -7.26
N LYS A 172 0.51 -47.33 -7.21
CA LYS A 172 1.16 -46.68 -6.06
C LYS A 172 0.70 -45.22 -5.93
N HIS A 173 0.00 -44.89 -4.85
CA HIS A 173 -0.23 -43.50 -4.48
C HIS A 173 1.13 -42.89 -4.17
N SER A 174 1.62 -42.06 -5.07
CA SER A 174 2.83 -41.28 -4.86
C SER A 174 2.46 -39.81 -4.84
N LEU A 175 3.10 -39.09 -3.93
CA LEU A 175 2.96 -37.66 -3.83
C LEU A 175 3.82 -37.02 -4.93
N THR A 176 3.17 -36.22 -5.76
CA THR A 176 3.77 -35.50 -6.88
C THR A 176 3.62 -34.00 -6.67
N PHE A 177 4.43 -33.21 -7.37
CA PHE A 177 4.47 -31.75 -7.18
C PHE A 177 4.39 -31.04 -8.54
N PRO A 178 3.26 -31.19 -9.26
CA PRO A 178 3.11 -30.68 -10.61
C PRO A 178 3.20 -29.16 -10.66
N ASP A 179 3.68 -28.64 -11.79
CA ASP A 179 3.54 -27.22 -12.11
C ASP A 179 2.06 -26.94 -12.41
N ASN A 180 1.35 -26.45 -11.40
CA ASN A 180 -0.03 -26.06 -11.52
C ASN A 180 -0.14 -24.62 -11.04
N LYS A 181 -0.64 -23.72 -11.91
CA LYS A 181 -0.87 -22.31 -11.56
C LYS A 181 -1.72 -22.13 -10.30
N ASN A 182 -2.53 -23.13 -9.96
CA ASN A 182 -3.48 -23.13 -8.86
C ASN A 182 -3.08 -24.03 -7.71
N PHE A 183 -1.83 -24.48 -7.67
CA PHE A 183 -1.33 -25.30 -6.58
C PHE A 183 0.17 -25.10 -6.44
N ARG A 184 0.59 -24.47 -5.34
CA ARG A 184 2.02 -24.34 -5.03
C ARG A 184 2.43 -25.51 -4.12
N PRO A 185 3.21 -26.48 -4.62
CA PRO A 185 3.70 -27.56 -3.78
C PRO A 185 4.70 -27.04 -2.74
N ILE A 186 4.56 -27.47 -1.49
CA ILE A 186 5.41 -27.04 -0.38
C ILE A 186 5.90 -28.27 0.37
N ILE A 187 7.19 -28.29 0.67
CA ILE A 187 7.78 -29.19 1.68
C ILE A 187 8.47 -28.30 2.70
N SER A 188 7.96 -28.30 3.92
CA SER A 188 8.46 -27.46 5.00
C SER A 188 8.91 -28.27 6.21
N THR A 189 10.02 -27.86 6.82
CA THR A 189 10.38 -28.31 8.18
C THR A 189 9.70 -27.48 9.27
N TYR A 190 9.08 -26.36 8.90
CA TYR A 190 8.22 -25.57 9.76
C TYR A 190 6.79 -26.12 9.76
N ASP A 191 5.96 -25.60 10.66
CA ASP A 191 4.54 -25.92 10.68
C ASP A 191 3.76 -25.11 9.64
N GLN A 192 2.49 -25.47 9.47
CA GLN A 192 1.59 -24.77 8.57
C GLN A 192 1.34 -23.32 8.96
N ASP A 193 1.32 -23.00 10.26
CA ASP A 193 1.06 -21.64 10.75
C ASP A 193 2.18 -20.69 10.30
N TYR A 194 3.43 -21.15 10.36
CA TYR A 194 4.59 -20.42 9.83
C TYR A 194 4.44 -20.12 8.34
N GLU A 195 4.12 -21.14 7.53
CA GLU A 195 3.93 -20.98 6.07
C GLU A 195 2.79 -20.01 5.74
N GLN A 196 1.67 -20.11 6.47
CA GLN A 196 0.54 -19.21 6.30
C GLN A 196 0.91 -17.76 6.63
N GLN A 197 1.65 -17.54 7.71
CA GLN A 197 2.09 -16.20 8.11
C GLN A 197 3.04 -15.60 7.07
N GLU A 198 4.00 -16.38 6.57
CA GLU A 198 4.97 -15.93 5.57
C GLU A 198 4.27 -15.53 4.26
N LEU A 199 3.45 -16.43 3.71
CA LEU A 199 2.68 -16.19 2.47
C LEU A 199 1.74 -14.98 2.63
N GLY A 200 1.05 -14.87 3.76
CA GLY A 200 0.15 -13.75 4.04
C GLY A 200 0.90 -12.41 4.10
N THR A 201 2.04 -12.38 4.78
CA THR A 201 2.84 -11.15 4.94
C THR A 201 3.39 -10.67 3.60
N TYR A 202 4.04 -11.55 2.83
CA TYR A 202 4.59 -11.19 1.52
C TYR A 202 3.50 -10.89 0.50
N GLY A 203 2.40 -11.63 0.50
CA GLY A 203 1.24 -11.36 -0.37
C GLY A 203 0.71 -9.94 -0.18
N ILE A 204 0.52 -9.50 1.07
CA ILE A 204 0.06 -8.15 1.39
C ILE A 204 1.09 -7.09 0.96
N LEU A 205 2.37 -7.31 1.24
CA LEU A 205 3.44 -6.35 0.89
C LEU A 205 3.56 -6.18 -0.63
N TYR A 206 3.52 -7.27 -1.39
CA TYR A 206 3.56 -7.22 -2.85
C TYR A 206 2.35 -6.51 -3.45
N LEU A 207 1.14 -6.76 -2.93
CA LEU A 207 -0.06 -6.05 -3.36
C LEU A 207 0.00 -4.55 -3.05
N TRP A 208 0.41 -4.20 -1.83
CA TRP A 208 0.52 -2.80 -1.44
C TRP A 208 1.55 -2.06 -2.31
N GLY A 209 2.73 -2.65 -2.49
CA GLY A 209 3.78 -2.11 -3.36
C GLY A 209 3.34 -2.02 -4.82
N GLY A 210 2.65 -3.04 -5.32
CA GLY A 210 2.15 -3.09 -6.69
C GLY A 210 1.09 -2.02 -6.97
N ILE A 211 0.10 -1.87 -6.11
CA ILE A 211 -0.93 -0.81 -6.19
C ILE A 211 -0.29 0.59 -6.12
N ALA A 212 0.68 0.79 -5.22
CA ALA A 212 1.40 2.06 -5.10
C ALA A 212 2.17 2.41 -6.39
N LEU A 213 2.88 1.43 -6.97
CA LEU A 213 3.59 1.61 -8.24
C LEU A 213 2.64 1.89 -9.41
N LEU A 214 1.49 1.21 -9.49
CA LEU A 214 0.46 1.50 -10.48
C LEU A 214 -0.07 2.93 -10.34
N GLY A 215 -0.40 3.35 -9.10
CA GLY A 215 -0.85 4.71 -8.81
C GLY A 215 0.19 5.78 -9.18
N PHE A 216 1.47 5.51 -8.93
CA PHE A 216 2.58 6.39 -9.30
C PHE A 216 2.83 6.41 -10.82
N GLY A 217 2.70 5.27 -11.50
CA GLY A 217 2.76 5.21 -12.97
C GLY A 217 1.67 6.06 -13.64
N ILE A 218 0.43 6.00 -13.12
CA ILE A 218 -0.67 6.84 -13.58
C ILE A 218 -0.40 8.33 -13.28
N PHE A 219 0.21 8.63 -12.14
CA PHE A 219 0.65 9.99 -11.81
C PHE A 219 1.66 10.53 -12.83
N CYS A 220 2.65 9.73 -13.21
CA CYS A 220 3.61 10.09 -14.26
C CYS A 220 2.92 10.40 -15.60
N ILE A 221 1.91 9.60 -15.99
CA ILE A 221 1.12 9.86 -17.20
C ILE A 221 0.33 11.17 -17.08
N ALA A 222 -0.33 11.41 -15.96
CA ALA A 222 -1.07 12.65 -15.71
C ALA A 222 -0.14 13.88 -15.78
N PHE A 223 1.08 13.77 -15.25
CA PHE A 223 2.11 14.80 -15.33
C PHE A 223 2.53 15.09 -16.79
N LEU A 224 2.70 14.05 -17.62
CA LEU A 224 3.06 14.21 -19.05
C LEU A 224 1.99 14.95 -19.85
N ILE A 225 0.71 14.70 -19.54
CA ILE A 225 -0.45 15.34 -20.18
C ILE A 225 -0.69 16.78 -19.64
N ASN A 226 0.11 17.23 -18.67
CA ASN A 226 -0.06 18.50 -17.95
C ASN A 226 -1.44 18.60 -17.26
N LEU A 227 -1.93 17.48 -16.72
CA LEU A 227 -3.16 17.45 -15.94
C LEU A 227 -2.90 18.08 -14.56
N HIS A 228 -3.05 19.40 -14.46
CA HIS A 228 -2.79 20.15 -13.22
C HIS A 228 -3.91 20.04 -12.17
N ARG A 229 -5.08 19.51 -12.54
CA ARG A 229 -6.23 19.40 -11.64
C ARG A 229 -6.14 18.13 -10.80
N VAL A 230 -5.67 18.28 -9.55
CA VAL A 230 -5.49 17.20 -8.57
C VAL A 230 -6.73 16.29 -8.45
N TRP A 231 -7.94 16.83 -8.43
CA TRP A 231 -9.17 16.02 -8.32
C TRP A 231 -9.42 15.12 -9.54
N ILE A 232 -9.04 15.54 -10.74
CA ILE A 232 -9.19 14.70 -11.95
C ILE A 232 -8.20 13.54 -11.87
N TYR A 233 -6.97 13.80 -11.43
CA TYR A 233 -5.97 12.76 -11.19
C TYR A 233 -6.45 11.73 -10.17
N LEU A 234 -6.94 12.15 -9.00
CA LEU A 234 -7.45 11.24 -7.97
C LEU A 234 -8.61 10.37 -8.49
N LEU A 235 -9.51 10.94 -9.28
CA LEU A 235 -10.62 10.20 -9.88
C LEU A 235 -10.14 9.15 -10.90
N ILE A 236 -9.15 9.48 -11.74
CA ILE A 236 -8.57 8.53 -12.71
C ILE A 236 -7.90 7.38 -11.97
N VAL A 237 -7.06 7.67 -10.97
CA VAL A 237 -6.37 6.63 -10.17
C VAL A 237 -7.38 5.74 -9.45
N MET A 238 -8.40 6.32 -8.81
CA MET A 238 -9.43 5.55 -8.12
C MET A 238 -10.17 4.61 -9.07
N LEU A 239 -10.65 5.10 -10.21
CA LEU A 239 -11.40 4.30 -11.17
C LEU A 239 -10.55 3.19 -11.77
N THR A 240 -9.34 3.50 -12.20
CA THR A 240 -8.42 2.52 -12.81
C THR A 240 -8.00 1.43 -11.83
N LEU A 241 -7.56 1.79 -10.62
CA LEU A 241 -7.20 0.81 -9.59
C LEU A 241 -8.41 -0.03 -9.16
N SER A 242 -9.60 0.57 -9.02
CA SER A 242 -10.81 -0.17 -8.69
C SER A 242 -11.19 -1.16 -9.80
N THR A 243 -11.09 -0.76 -11.07
CA THR A 243 -11.36 -1.68 -12.19
C THR A 243 -10.35 -2.81 -12.28
N TYR A 244 -9.06 -2.52 -12.03
CA TYR A 244 -8.00 -3.51 -12.03
C TYR A 244 -8.22 -4.56 -10.94
N LEU A 245 -8.47 -4.11 -9.70
CA LEU A 245 -8.75 -5.01 -8.58
C LEU A 245 -10.03 -5.83 -8.80
N ALA A 246 -11.07 -5.22 -9.38
CA ALA A 246 -12.30 -5.94 -9.72
C ALA A 246 -12.04 -7.03 -10.78
N GLN A 247 -11.28 -6.73 -11.83
CA GLN A 247 -10.93 -7.69 -12.87
C GLN A 247 -10.15 -8.87 -12.31
N VAL A 248 -9.12 -8.59 -11.49
CA VAL A 248 -8.32 -9.61 -10.81
C VAL A 248 -9.19 -10.48 -9.90
N SER A 249 -10.04 -9.86 -9.08
CA SER A 249 -10.89 -10.59 -8.13
C SER A 249 -11.86 -11.51 -8.85
N LEU A 250 -12.46 -11.04 -9.96
CA LEU A 250 -13.34 -11.84 -10.81
C LEU A 250 -12.61 -12.98 -11.51
N SER A 251 -11.38 -12.77 -11.98
CA SER A 251 -10.60 -13.84 -12.60
C SER A 251 -10.21 -14.93 -11.60
N MET A 252 -9.78 -14.54 -10.39
CA MET A 252 -9.48 -15.51 -9.32
C MET A 252 -10.72 -16.29 -8.92
N LEU A 253 -11.86 -15.61 -8.76
CA LEU A 253 -13.12 -16.27 -8.42
C LEU A 253 -13.54 -17.29 -9.48
N LYS A 254 -13.46 -16.90 -10.75
CA LYS A 254 -13.77 -17.82 -11.87
C LYS A 254 -12.87 -19.06 -11.81
N GLN A 255 -11.58 -18.86 -11.56
CA GLN A 255 -10.60 -19.93 -11.51
C GLN A 255 -10.85 -20.89 -10.33
N ASP A 256 -11.09 -20.34 -9.13
CA ASP A 256 -11.48 -21.12 -7.94
C ASP A 256 -12.69 -22.03 -8.21
N MET A 257 -13.69 -21.53 -8.94
CA MET A 257 -14.90 -22.30 -9.30
C MET A 257 -14.62 -23.39 -10.33
N VAL A 258 -13.77 -23.12 -11.32
CA VAL A 258 -13.33 -24.13 -12.29
C VAL A 258 -12.54 -25.24 -11.60
N ASP A 259 -11.63 -24.88 -10.71
CA ASP A 259 -10.81 -25.85 -9.96
C ASP A 259 -11.67 -26.70 -9.01
N ALA A 260 -12.67 -26.12 -8.36
CA ALA A 260 -13.63 -26.87 -7.54
C ALA A 260 -14.41 -27.91 -8.37
N SER A 261 -14.89 -27.51 -9.54
CA SER A 261 -15.57 -28.39 -10.50
C SER A 261 -14.68 -29.54 -10.98
N GLN A 262 -13.44 -29.23 -11.39
CA GLN A 262 -12.49 -30.24 -11.88
C GLN A 262 -12.08 -31.23 -10.78
N ARG A 263 -11.80 -30.75 -9.56
CA ARG A 263 -11.45 -31.61 -8.43
C ARG A 263 -12.55 -32.62 -8.10
N LEU A 264 -13.81 -32.19 -8.09
CA LEU A 264 -14.94 -33.10 -7.87
C LEU A 264 -15.01 -34.19 -8.94
N GLN A 265 -14.83 -33.82 -10.21
CA GLN A 265 -14.85 -34.78 -11.31
C GLN A 265 -13.68 -35.77 -11.25
N GLU A 266 -12.49 -35.33 -10.86
CA GLU A 266 -11.33 -36.19 -10.66
C GLU A 266 -11.54 -37.17 -9.51
N GLN A 267 -12.05 -36.68 -8.37
CA GLN A 267 -12.33 -37.51 -7.20
C GLN A 267 -13.48 -38.50 -7.45
N GLU A 268 -14.51 -38.12 -8.19
CA GLU A 268 -15.59 -39.02 -8.61
C GLU A 268 -15.06 -40.14 -9.52
N THR A 269 -14.23 -39.79 -10.50
CA THR A 269 -13.60 -40.78 -11.39
C THR A 269 -12.72 -41.75 -10.61
N TYR A 270 -11.99 -41.25 -9.60
CA TYR A 270 -11.21 -42.09 -8.70
C TYR A 270 -12.10 -43.00 -7.85
N ALA A 271 -13.13 -42.46 -7.19
CA ALA A 271 -14.05 -43.23 -6.38
C ALA A 271 -14.67 -44.38 -7.20
N ALA A 272 -15.10 -44.12 -8.43
CA ALA A 272 -15.66 -45.14 -9.32
C ALA A 272 -14.70 -46.32 -9.61
N GLN A 273 -13.38 -46.07 -9.66
CA GLN A 273 -12.37 -47.09 -9.93
C GLN A 273 -11.95 -47.87 -8.67
N TYR A 274 -11.82 -47.19 -7.52
CA TYR A 274 -11.21 -47.75 -6.32
C TYR A 274 -12.22 -48.31 -5.32
N LEU A 275 -13.46 -47.82 -5.29
CA LEU A 275 -14.48 -48.30 -4.35
C LEU A 275 -14.73 -49.81 -4.44
N ALA A 276 -14.54 -50.41 -5.63
CA ALA A 276 -14.72 -51.86 -5.84
C ALA A 276 -13.59 -52.73 -5.25
N GLN A 277 -12.40 -52.14 -5.02
CA GLN A 277 -11.19 -52.84 -4.57
C GLN A 277 -10.77 -52.45 -3.15
N ALA A 278 -11.33 -51.36 -2.62
CA ALA A 278 -11.03 -50.85 -1.28
C ALA A 278 -11.63 -51.74 -0.17
N SER A 279 -10.99 -51.73 1.01
CA SER A 279 -11.58 -52.32 2.21
C SER A 279 -12.87 -51.59 2.60
N PRO A 280 -13.81 -52.21 3.35
CA PRO A 280 -15.07 -51.58 3.71
C PRO A 280 -14.91 -50.23 4.42
N ASP A 281 -13.91 -50.11 5.29
CA ASP A 281 -13.62 -48.89 6.05
C ASP A 281 -13.09 -47.76 5.15
N VAL A 282 -12.17 -48.08 4.23
CA VAL A 282 -11.63 -47.12 3.25
C VAL A 282 -12.70 -46.70 2.24
N ALA A 283 -13.55 -47.64 1.81
CA ALA A 283 -14.66 -47.32 0.91
C ALA A 283 -15.67 -46.37 1.57
N ARG A 284 -15.92 -46.53 2.88
CA ARG A 284 -16.76 -45.62 3.66
C ARG A 284 -16.13 -44.23 3.77
N SER A 285 -14.85 -44.12 4.08
CA SER A 285 -14.17 -42.81 4.19
C SER A 285 -14.13 -42.06 2.86
N ILE A 286 -13.90 -42.76 1.73
CA ILE A 286 -13.95 -42.16 0.39
C ILE A 286 -15.34 -41.58 0.09
N ARG A 287 -16.42 -42.32 0.38
CA ARG A 287 -17.80 -41.84 0.16
C ARG A 287 -18.11 -40.60 1.01
N ILE A 288 -17.73 -40.61 2.28
CA ILE A 288 -17.94 -39.49 3.20
C ILE A 288 -17.17 -38.26 2.73
N ASN A 289 -15.88 -38.41 2.42
CA ASN A 289 -15.03 -37.28 2.01
C ASN A 289 -15.45 -36.70 0.66
N LEU A 290 -15.85 -37.52 -0.31
CA LEU A 290 -16.38 -37.03 -1.59
C LEU A 290 -17.69 -36.25 -1.39
N THR A 291 -18.59 -36.77 -0.53
CA THR A 291 -19.86 -36.12 -0.21
C THR A 291 -19.63 -34.78 0.50
N ALA A 292 -18.72 -34.74 1.47
CA ALA A 292 -18.34 -33.51 2.17
C ALA A 292 -17.77 -32.46 1.21
N THR A 293 -16.89 -32.88 0.29
CA THR A 293 -16.30 -31.99 -0.73
C THR A 293 -17.37 -31.42 -1.66
N TRP A 294 -18.34 -32.24 -2.08
CA TRP A 294 -19.47 -31.78 -2.90
C TRP A 294 -20.37 -30.80 -2.14
N LEU A 295 -20.75 -31.10 -0.89
CA LEU A 295 -21.58 -30.21 -0.05
C LEU A 295 -20.90 -28.85 0.12
N GLN A 296 -19.59 -28.83 0.39
CA GLN A 296 -18.83 -27.59 0.52
C GLN A 296 -18.82 -26.77 -0.78
N ALA A 297 -18.53 -27.42 -1.92
CA ALA A 297 -18.52 -26.75 -3.22
C ALA A 297 -19.92 -26.23 -3.60
N GLN A 298 -20.97 -26.99 -3.29
CA GLN A 298 -22.34 -26.59 -3.51
C GLN A 298 -22.72 -25.37 -2.66
N GLU A 299 -22.42 -25.39 -1.37
CA GLU A 299 -22.70 -24.27 -0.47
C GLU A 299 -21.97 -23.00 -0.93
N GLN A 300 -20.69 -23.12 -1.27
CA GLN A 300 -19.91 -21.99 -1.79
C GLN A 300 -20.51 -21.42 -3.08
N SER A 301 -20.95 -22.29 -4.01
CA SER A 301 -21.59 -21.85 -5.26
C SER A 301 -22.90 -21.07 -5.07
N GLN A 302 -23.57 -21.23 -3.93
CA GLN A 302 -24.83 -20.55 -3.61
C GLN A 302 -24.64 -19.20 -2.91
N ARG A 303 -23.40 -18.84 -2.52
CA ARG A 303 -23.09 -17.54 -1.90
C ARG A 303 -22.98 -16.43 -2.96
N ILE A 304 -23.11 -15.18 -2.53
CA ILE A 304 -22.89 -14.01 -3.40
C ILE A 304 -21.40 -13.64 -3.29
N PRO A 305 -20.68 -13.42 -4.41
CA PRO A 305 -21.19 -13.23 -5.78
C PRO A 305 -21.27 -14.48 -6.67
N GLU A 306 -20.80 -15.64 -6.21
CA GLU A 306 -20.69 -16.89 -6.97
C GLU A 306 -22.01 -17.28 -7.64
N LYS A 307 -23.12 -17.23 -6.90
CA LYS A 307 -24.47 -17.57 -7.38
C LYS A 307 -24.89 -16.79 -8.62
N LEU A 308 -24.47 -15.53 -8.72
CA LEU A 308 -24.82 -14.65 -9.84
C LEU A 308 -23.87 -14.86 -11.03
N LEU A 309 -22.60 -15.16 -10.77
CA LEU A 309 -21.55 -15.22 -11.78
C LEU A 309 -21.35 -16.63 -12.37
N ALA A 310 -21.58 -17.68 -11.59
CA ALA A 310 -21.41 -19.07 -12.03
C ALA A 310 -22.20 -19.40 -13.32
N PRO A 311 -23.49 -18.99 -13.46
CA PRO A 311 -24.25 -19.24 -14.68
C PRO A 311 -23.66 -18.51 -15.89
N LEU A 312 -23.11 -17.30 -15.70
CA LEU A 312 -22.48 -16.50 -16.76
C LEU A 312 -21.18 -17.16 -17.27
N TRP A 313 -20.50 -17.92 -16.42
CA TRP A 313 -19.30 -18.69 -16.79
C TRP A 313 -19.59 -20.12 -17.23
N GLY A 314 -20.85 -20.57 -17.19
CA GLY A 314 -21.25 -21.93 -17.55
C GLY A 314 -20.76 -23.00 -16.57
N ILE A 315 -20.39 -22.62 -15.34
CA ILE A 315 -19.87 -23.54 -14.33
C ILE A 315 -21.03 -24.14 -13.54
N LYS A 316 -21.08 -25.47 -13.45
CA LYS A 316 -22.09 -26.20 -12.65
C LYS A 316 -21.38 -27.20 -11.74
N ILE A 317 -21.71 -27.15 -10.46
CA ILE A 317 -21.29 -28.16 -9.49
C ILE A 317 -22.34 -29.29 -9.54
N ALA A 318 -21.99 -30.40 -10.17
CA ALA A 318 -22.86 -31.58 -10.26
C ALA A 318 -22.75 -32.43 -9.00
N ALA A 319 -23.83 -33.13 -8.64
CA ALA A 319 -23.79 -34.15 -7.60
C ALA A 319 -23.03 -35.38 -8.11
N PRO A 320 -22.12 -35.97 -7.30
CA PRO A 320 -21.37 -37.15 -7.70
C PRO A 320 -22.29 -38.37 -7.79
N ASP A 321 -22.05 -39.23 -8.78
CA ASP A 321 -22.80 -40.47 -9.01
C ASP A 321 -22.28 -41.60 -8.10
N ILE A 322 -22.51 -41.46 -6.80
CA ILE A 322 -22.15 -42.46 -5.78
C ILE A 322 -23.36 -42.81 -4.89
N ASN A 323 -23.47 -44.09 -4.53
CA ASN A 323 -24.48 -44.54 -3.58
C ASN A 323 -24.00 -44.28 -2.15
N VAL A 324 -24.65 -43.36 -1.45
CA VAL A 324 -24.32 -42.94 -0.09
C VAL A 324 -25.50 -43.22 0.82
N SER A 325 -25.25 -43.89 1.95
CA SER A 325 -26.26 -44.13 2.98
C SER A 325 -26.62 -42.84 3.75
N ALA A 326 -27.78 -42.82 4.40
CA ALA A 326 -28.20 -41.67 5.20
C ALA A 326 -27.24 -41.39 6.39
N GLU A 327 -26.61 -42.43 6.93
CA GLU A 327 -25.62 -42.29 8.02
C GLU A 327 -24.34 -41.59 7.50
N GLU A 328 -23.83 -42.01 6.34
CA GLU A 328 -22.65 -41.40 5.71
C GLU A 328 -22.92 -39.95 5.28
N GLN A 329 -24.14 -39.63 4.83
CA GLN A 329 -24.54 -38.25 4.52
C GLN A 329 -24.52 -37.36 5.76
N ALA A 330 -25.10 -37.81 6.88
CA ALA A 330 -25.10 -37.06 8.13
C ALA A 330 -23.68 -36.84 8.68
N GLU A 331 -22.79 -37.83 8.50
CA GLU A 331 -21.38 -37.72 8.87
C GLU A 331 -20.63 -36.70 8.01
N ALA A 332 -20.87 -36.70 6.69
CA ALA A 332 -20.31 -35.70 5.78
C ALA A 332 -20.79 -34.28 6.09
N GLU A 333 -22.08 -34.09 6.40
CA GLU A 333 -22.63 -32.79 6.83
C GLU A 333 -21.96 -32.30 8.12
N LYS A 334 -21.70 -33.21 9.06
CA LYS A 334 -21.02 -32.89 10.31
C LYS A 334 -19.56 -32.44 10.06
N LEU A 335 -18.83 -33.13 9.18
CA LEU A 335 -17.47 -32.73 8.80
C LEU A 335 -17.43 -31.32 8.20
N VAL A 336 -18.38 -31.00 7.31
CA VAL A 336 -18.48 -29.66 6.72
C VAL A 336 -18.83 -28.61 7.78
N ALA A 337 -19.68 -28.94 8.76
CA ALA A 337 -20.05 -28.04 9.85
C ALA A 337 -18.90 -27.79 10.85
N GLU A 338 -17.96 -28.73 11.00
CA GLU A 338 -16.78 -28.61 11.87
C GLU A 338 -15.65 -27.78 11.25
N LEU A 339 -15.63 -27.59 9.92
CA LEU A 339 -14.64 -26.75 9.26
C LEU A 339 -14.70 -25.31 9.80
N PRO A 340 -13.55 -24.67 10.08
CA PRO A 340 -13.51 -23.30 10.55
C PRO A 340 -14.10 -22.39 9.47
N SER A 341 -15.36 -22.02 9.63
CA SER A 341 -15.95 -20.98 8.78
C SER A 341 -15.12 -19.72 8.97
N THR A 342 -14.57 -19.17 7.88
CA THR A 342 -13.90 -17.87 7.85
C THR A 342 -14.95 -16.78 8.06
N GLN A 343 -15.59 -16.79 9.23
CA GLN A 343 -16.43 -15.73 9.72
C GLN A 343 -15.50 -14.60 10.10
N LEU A 344 -15.02 -13.85 9.11
CA LEU A 344 -14.72 -12.43 9.31
C LEU A 344 -15.93 -11.86 10.03
N ARG A 345 -15.77 -11.64 11.34
CA ARG A 345 -16.83 -11.26 12.28
C ARG A 345 -17.65 -10.18 11.59
N SER A 346 -18.87 -10.49 11.15
CA SER A 346 -19.65 -9.66 10.21
C SER A 346 -19.79 -8.21 10.69
N GLY A 347 -19.77 -8.01 12.01
CA GLY A 347 -19.70 -6.70 12.65
C GLY A 347 -18.43 -5.89 12.31
N LEU A 348 -17.25 -6.51 12.22
CA LEU A 348 -16.00 -5.82 11.89
C LEU A 348 -16.01 -5.31 10.43
N LEU A 349 -16.51 -6.12 9.49
CA LEU A 349 -16.69 -5.70 8.09
C LEU A 349 -17.72 -4.59 7.97
N ALA A 350 -18.85 -4.69 8.68
CA ALA A 350 -19.85 -3.62 8.72
C ALA A 350 -19.27 -2.33 9.34
N MET A 351 -18.50 -2.43 10.42
CA MET A 351 -17.83 -1.30 11.05
C MET A 351 -16.79 -0.66 10.12
N ALA A 352 -15.99 -1.47 9.41
CA ALA A 352 -15.02 -0.98 8.44
C ALA A 352 -15.71 -0.27 7.26
N ALA A 353 -16.81 -0.82 6.75
CA ALA A 353 -17.62 -0.21 5.71
C ALA A 353 -18.26 1.11 6.16
N ILE A 354 -18.82 1.16 7.38
CA ILE A 354 -19.38 2.38 7.98
C ILE A 354 -18.30 3.44 8.18
N LEU A 355 -17.13 3.04 8.70
CA LEU A 355 -16.00 3.95 8.90
C LEU A 355 -15.49 4.52 7.58
N ALA A 356 -15.34 3.68 6.55
CA ALA A 356 -14.97 4.12 5.21
C ALA A 356 -16.00 5.09 4.61
N PHE A 357 -17.29 4.85 4.82
CA PHE A 357 -18.36 5.75 4.38
C PHE A 357 -18.32 7.10 5.12
N ILE A 358 -18.11 7.10 6.44
CA ILE A 358 -17.99 8.31 7.25
C ILE A 358 -16.77 9.14 6.81
N LEU A 359 -15.59 8.50 6.70
CA LEU A 359 -14.37 9.14 6.25
C LEU A 359 -14.53 9.70 4.83
N GLY A 360 -15.06 8.90 3.90
CA GLY A 360 -15.33 9.32 2.52
C GLY A 360 -16.26 10.53 2.46
N SER A 361 -17.32 10.55 3.27
CA SER A 361 -18.24 11.68 3.38
C SER A 361 -17.57 12.93 3.95
N LEU A 362 -16.73 12.77 4.97
CA LEU A 362 -16.02 13.86 5.62
C LEU A 362 -14.98 14.49 4.68
N PHE A 363 -14.23 13.67 3.94
CA PHE A 363 -13.30 14.14 2.90
C PHE A 363 -14.03 14.82 1.74
N ALA A 364 -15.15 14.27 1.27
CA ALA A 364 -15.96 14.90 0.22
C ALA A 364 -16.48 16.28 0.66
N TRP A 365 -16.99 16.38 1.90
CA TRP A 365 -17.44 17.64 2.48
C TRP A 365 -16.31 18.66 2.60
N GLY A 366 -15.15 18.26 3.13
CA GLY A 366 -13.95 19.09 3.21
C GLY A 366 -13.50 19.59 1.84
N GLY A 367 -13.47 18.70 0.84
CA GLY A 367 -13.12 19.03 -0.55
C GLY A 367 -14.06 20.07 -1.16
N ILE A 368 -15.38 19.93 -0.99
CA ILE A 368 -16.36 20.91 -1.47
C ILE A 368 -16.14 22.27 -0.80
N ARG A 369 -15.83 22.29 0.50
CA ARG A 369 -15.58 23.53 1.24
C ARG A 369 -14.34 24.25 0.72
N PHE A 370 -13.27 23.49 0.46
CA PHE A 370 -12.03 24.02 -0.10
C PHE A 370 -12.24 24.61 -1.51
N ILE A 371 -13.02 23.93 -2.36
CA ILE A 371 -13.38 24.42 -3.70
C ILE A 371 -14.18 25.72 -3.62
N LYS A 372 -15.13 25.84 -2.68
CA LYS A 372 -15.91 27.07 -2.48
C LYS A 372 -15.03 28.25 -2.07
N HIS A 373 -14.13 28.05 -1.10
CA HIS A 373 -13.20 29.10 -0.66
C HIS A 373 -12.26 29.53 -1.78
N LYS A 374 -11.70 28.57 -2.54
CA LYS A 374 -10.85 28.87 -3.70
C LYS A 374 -11.56 29.70 -4.76
N ARG A 375 -12.81 29.35 -5.11
CA ARG A 375 -13.61 30.11 -6.10
C ARG A 375 -13.91 31.55 -5.67
N ILE A 376 -14.10 31.81 -4.37
CA ILE A 376 -14.36 33.16 -3.87
C ILE A 376 -13.11 34.03 -4.03
N ILE A 377 -11.93 33.47 -3.77
CA ILE A 377 -10.66 34.19 -3.90
C ILE A 377 -10.28 34.40 -5.37
N GLU A 378 -10.47 33.41 -6.24
CA GLU A 378 -10.12 33.50 -7.67
C GLU A 378 -11.06 34.37 -8.51
N ASN A 379 -12.29 34.62 -8.05
CA ASN A 379 -13.30 35.38 -8.82
C ASN A 379 -13.41 36.86 -8.43
N ILE A 380 -12.54 37.39 -7.58
CA ILE A 380 -12.47 38.83 -7.32
C ILE A 380 -11.66 39.45 -8.46
N ALA A 381 -12.34 40.15 -9.38
CA ALA A 381 -11.65 40.85 -10.45
C ALA A 381 -10.84 42.02 -9.87
N THR A 382 -9.59 42.19 -10.32
CA THR A 382 -8.81 43.38 -10.01
C THR A 382 -9.55 44.62 -10.53
N GLN A 383 -9.91 45.54 -9.63
CA GLN A 383 -10.56 46.80 -9.97
C GLN A 383 -9.52 47.91 -10.09
N LYS A 384 -9.79 48.87 -10.99
CA LYS A 384 -9.05 50.13 -11.05
C LYS A 384 -9.44 51.01 -9.86
N THR A 385 -8.50 51.76 -9.29
CA THR A 385 -8.67 52.48 -8.01
C THR A 385 -9.84 53.47 -8.02
N ALA A 386 -10.08 54.17 -9.15
CA ALA A 386 -11.19 55.12 -9.27
C ALA A 386 -12.59 54.47 -9.37
N GLY A 387 -12.65 53.18 -9.69
CA GLY A 387 -13.91 52.43 -9.89
C GLY A 387 -14.27 51.51 -8.74
N VAL A 388 -13.59 51.62 -7.60
CA VAL A 388 -13.83 50.75 -6.44
C VAL A 388 -15.18 51.05 -5.81
N VAL A 389 -16.00 50.02 -5.68
CA VAL A 389 -17.30 50.08 -5.01
C VAL A 389 -17.22 49.39 -3.64
N PRO A 390 -18.11 49.73 -2.68
CA PRO A 390 -18.12 49.04 -1.38
C PRO A 390 -18.28 47.52 -1.52
N GLY A 391 -17.39 46.74 -0.90
CA GLY A 391 -17.35 45.28 -1.03
C GLY A 391 -15.94 44.69 -0.90
N ILE A 392 -15.79 43.38 -1.11
CA ILE A 392 -14.46 42.75 -1.19
C ILE A 392 -13.87 43.07 -2.55
N THR A 393 -12.73 43.75 -2.56
CA THR A 393 -12.07 44.23 -3.78
C THR A 393 -10.59 43.90 -3.76
N GLU A 394 -10.05 43.63 -4.95
CA GLU A 394 -8.62 43.52 -5.24
C GLU A 394 -8.19 44.74 -6.04
N VAL A 395 -7.08 45.39 -5.66
CA VAL A 395 -6.47 46.50 -6.40
C VAL A 395 -4.97 46.31 -6.60
N LYS A 396 -4.46 46.89 -7.69
CA LYS A 396 -3.03 46.94 -8.02
C LYS A 396 -2.62 48.38 -8.31
N GLY A 397 -1.45 48.77 -7.83
CA GLY A 397 -0.92 50.12 -8.06
C GLY A 397 0.43 50.30 -7.40
N THR A 398 0.72 51.54 -7.02
CA THR A 398 1.95 51.92 -6.33
C THR A 398 1.60 52.56 -4.99
N VAL A 399 2.39 52.27 -3.95
CA VAL A 399 2.26 52.91 -2.65
C VAL A 399 2.61 54.40 -2.77
N VAL A 400 1.67 55.27 -2.42
CA VAL A 400 1.89 56.72 -2.28
C VAL A 400 1.39 57.18 -0.91
N LEU A 401 2.01 58.23 -0.38
CA LEU A 401 1.55 58.85 0.87
C LEU A 401 0.22 59.56 0.63
N ASP A 402 -0.72 59.44 1.58
CA ASP A 402 -1.99 60.18 1.53
C ASP A 402 -1.81 61.59 2.10
N LYS A 403 -1.90 61.73 3.43
CA LYS A 403 -1.72 63.01 4.14
C LYS A 403 -0.76 62.93 5.32
N GLU A 404 -0.46 61.70 5.76
CA GLU A 404 0.45 61.45 6.88
C GLU A 404 1.90 61.48 6.39
N GLU A 405 2.81 61.85 7.29
CA GLU A 405 4.25 61.77 7.00
C GLU A 405 4.68 60.30 6.89
N ALA A 406 5.70 60.02 6.08
CA ALA A 406 6.27 58.68 6.01
C ALA A 406 6.87 58.29 7.36
N LEU A 407 6.68 57.03 7.74
CA LEU A 407 7.38 56.42 8.86
C LEU A 407 8.85 56.22 8.48
N GLN A 408 9.72 56.24 9.49
CA GLN A 408 11.13 55.92 9.34
C GLN A 408 11.37 54.50 9.84
N GLY A 409 11.87 53.61 8.97
CA GLY A 409 12.26 52.27 9.36
C GLY A 409 13.26 52.28 10.53
N PRO A 410 13.02 51.57 11.66
CA PRO A 410 13.87 51.65 12.85
C PRO A 410 15.33 51.23 12.63
N LEU A 411 15.58 50.34 11.67
CA LEU A 411 16.88 49.79 11.33
C LEU A 411 17.48 50.42 10.07
N THR A 412 16.66 50.69 9.05
CA THR A 412 17.13 51.19 7.75
C THR A 412 16.96 52.70 7.55
N SER A 413 16.16 53.37 8.38
CA SER A 413 15.78 54.78 8.24
C SER A 413 15.27 55.10 6.83
N CYS A 414 14.57 54.15 6.21
CA CYS A 414 13.92 54.35 4.91
C CYS A 414 12.48 54.81 5.11
N ASP A 415 12.01 55.69 4.22
CA ASP A 415 10.62 56.14 4.18
C ASP A 415 9.68 54.97 3.88
N CYS A 416 8.78 54.69 4.82
CA CYS A 416 7.83 53.57 4.73
C CYS A 416 6.44 53.96 5.23
N VAL A 417 5.45 53.16 4.86
CA VAL A 417 4.04 53.33 5.31
C VAL A 417 3.64 52.28 6.35
N TRP A 418 4.49 51.26 6.54
CA TRP A 418 4.33 50.18 7.51
C TRP A 418 5.70 49.55 7.78
N TYR A 419 5.96 49.18 9.03
CA TYR A 419 7.09 48.31 9.38
C TYR A 419 6.75 47.30 10.48
N ASP A 420 7.43 46.15 10.49
CA ASP A 420 7.51 45.19 11.59
C ASP A 420 9.00 45.02 11.95
N TYR A 421 9.35 45.43 13.16
CA TYR A 421 10.71 45.40 13.69
C TYR A 421 10.81 44.42 14.85
N ARG A 422 11.80 43.52 14.79
CA ARG A 422 12.03 42.49 15.80
C ARG A 422 13.48 42.45 16.23
N VAL A 423 13.68 42.36 17.54
CA VAL A 423 14.96 42.01 18.13
C VAL A 423 14.85 40.61 18.71
N GLU A 424 15.72 39.73 18.26
CA GLU A 424 15.75 38.33 18.68
C GLU A 424 17.12 37.99 19.28
N GLU A 425 17.10 37.27 20.39
CA GLU A 425 18.27 36.80 21.11
C GLU A 425 18.44 35.30 20.91
N LEU A 426 19.65 34.86 20.57
CA LEU A 426 19.95 33.43 20.49
C LEU A 426 20.14 32.87 21.90
N ARG A 427 19.22 31.99 22.32
CA ARG A 427 19.31 31.27 23.59
C ARG A 427 19.71 29.83 23.34
N SER A 428 20.74 29.37 24.05
CA SER A 428 21.26 28.01 23.93
C SER A 428 21.03 27.24 25.23
N SER A 429 20.51 26.02 25.11
CA SER A 429 20.35 25.07 26.21
C SER A 429 20.84 23.70 25.76
N GLY A 430 21.98 23.25 26.30
CA GLY A 430 22.65 22.02 25.90
C GLY A 430 23.07 22.03 24.43
N LYS A 431 22.53 21.09 23.63
CA LYS A 431 22.78 20.97 22.18
C LYS A 431 21.78 21.74 21.31
N ASN A 432 20.77 22.39 21.91
CA ASN A 432 19.72 23.08 21.19
C ASN A 432 19.86 24.58 21.33
N SER A 433 19.64 25.32 20.23
CA SER A 433 19.59 26.78 20.24
C SER A 433 18.31 27.26 19.54
N SER A 434 17.70 28.32 20.08
CA SER A 434 16.53 28.96 19.49
C SER A 434 16.61 30.47 19.59
N TRP A 435 16.10 31.16 18.57
CA TRP A 435 15.94 32.61 18.57
C TRP A 435 14.67 32.96 19.35
N VAL A 436 14.80 33.82 20.36
CA VAL A 436 13.67 34.29 21.18
C VAL A 436 13.50 35.79 20.97
N THR A 437 12.31 36.22 20.56
CA THR A 437 11.98 37.64 20.41
C THR A 437 11.97 38.31 21.78
N ILE A 438 12.83 39.32 21.95
CA ILE A 438 12.92 40.11 23.18
C ILE A 438 12.26 41.48 23.04
N GLU A 439 12.15 41.98 21.80
CA GLU A 439 11.50 43.23 21.47
C GLU A 439 10.79 43.08 20.12
N HIS A 440 9.58 43.63 20.03
CA HIS A 440 8.76 43.62 18.83
C HIS A 440 8.01 44.94 18.77
N ASP A 441 8.23 45.67 17.69
CA ASP A 441 7.62 46.97 17.43
C ASP A 441 7.02 46.98 16.03
N THR A 442 5.88 47.63 15.89
CA THR A 442 5.14 47.68 14.62
C THR A 442 4.41 49.01 14.57
N ASP A 443 4.54 49.71 13.46
CA ASP A 443 3.83 50.96 13.24
C ASP A 443 3.37 51.07 11.78
N GLU A 444 2.32 51.87 11.59
CA GLU A 444 1.55 51.90 10.36
C GLU A 444 0.83 53.24 10.17
N VAL A 445 0.86 53.75 8.94
CA VAL A 445 0.16 54.99 8.55
C VAL A 445 -0.84 54.72 7.44
N ILE A 446 -1.87 55.55 7.35
CA ILE A 446 -2.83 55.48 6.24
C ILE A 446 -2.12 55.98 4.98
N PHE A 447 -2.13 55.16 3.94
CA PHE A 447 -1.52 55.47 2.64
C PHE A 447 -2.52 55.30 1.51
N ALA A 448 -2.13 55.61 0.28
CA ALA A 448 -2.95 55.39 -0.90
C ALA A 448 -2.27 54.44 -1.89
N CYS A 449 -3.09 53.63 -2.55
CA CYS A 449 -2.71 52.87 -3.74
C CYS A 449 -3.04 53.71 -4.97
N LYS A 450 -2.01 54.08 -5.73
CA LYS A 450 -2.15 54.87 -6.95
C LYS A 450 -2.05 53.99 -8.19
N ASP A 451 -3.01 54.11 -9.10
CA ASP A 451 -2.93 53.54 -10.44
C ASP A 451 -3.12 54.63 -11.51
N GLU A 452 -3.29 54.22 -12.77
CA GLU A 452 -3.51 55.13 -13.90
C GLU A 452 -4.85 55.89 -13.83
N THR A 453 -5.79 55.47 -12.98
CA THR A 453 -7.14 56.06 -12.88
C THR A 453 -7.33 56.94 -11.67
N GLY A 454 -6.57 56.74 -10.60
CA GLY A 454 -6.73 57.51 -9.37
C GLY A 454 -5.95 56.96 -8.20
N GLU A 455 -6.41 57.31 -7.01
CA GLU A 455 -5.80 56.94 -5.73
C GLU A 455 -6.89 56.38 -4.80
N LEU A 456 -6.64 55.20 -4.24
CA LEU A 456 -7.51 54.57 -3.24
C LEU A 456 -6.83 54.58 -1.89
N ARG A 457 -7.44 55.20 -0.87
CA ARG A 457 -6.93 55.15 0.50
C ARG A 457 -6.98 53.72 1.04
N ILE A 458 -5.91 53.31 1.70
CA ILE A 458 -5.75 52.02 2.36
C ILE A 458 -5.42 52.26 3.82
N ASN A 459 -6.23 51.67 4.70
CA ASN A 459 -5.90 51.57 6.11
C ASN A 459 -5.27 50.18 6.37
N PRO A 460 -3.94 50.10 6.60
CA PRO A 460 -3.24 48.84 6.82
C PRO A 460 -3.46 48.24 8.21
N LYS A 461 -4.23 48.89 9.08
CA LYS A 461 -4.40 48.45 10.46
C LYS A 461 -4.85 46.99 10.53
N SER A 462 -4.05 46.19 11.24
CA SER A 462 -4.23 44.74 11.40
C SER A 462 -4.16 43.91 10.11
N ALA A 463 -3.75 44.49 8.98
CA ALA A 463 -3.54 43.77 7.73
C ALA A 463 -2.35 42.80 7.85
N GLU A 464 -2.36 41.74 7.06
CA GLU A 464 -1.19 40.89 6.86
C GLU A 464 -0.41 41.48 5.68
N VAL A 465 0.84 41.89 5.93
CA VAL A 465 1.70 42.55 4.94
C VAL A 465 2.81 41.59 4.54
N LEU A 466 2.91 41.31 3.24
CA LEU A 466 4.00 40.56 2.65
C LEU A 466 4.85 41.55 1.84
N THR A 467 6.15 41.62 2.14
CA THR A 467 7.09 42.57 1.52
C THR A 467 8.41 41.89 1.19
N ASP A 468 9.03 42.33 0.10
CA ASP A 468 10.39 41.91 -0.29
C ASP A 468 11.46 42.71 0.46
N HIS A 469 11.11 43.86 1.05
CA HIS A 469 12.05 44.67 1.83
C HIS A 469 12.21 44.11 3.23
N ARG A 470 13.13 43.14 3.33
CA ARG A 470 13.58 42.54 4.57
C ARG A 470 15.04 42.88 4.82
N HIS A 471 15.32 43.57 5.92
CA HIS A 471 16.67 43.86 6.36
C HIS A 471 16.99 43.11 7.65
N VAL A 472 18.14 42.41 7.69
CA VAL A 472 18.59 41.67 8.87
C VAL A 472 19.99 42.11 9.24
N ARG A 473 20.19 42.50 10.50
CA ARG A 473 21.50 42.88 11.05
C ARG A 473 21.82 42.00 12.25
N HIS A 474 23.06 41.53 12.33
CA HIS A 474 23.59 40.78 13.47
C HIS A 474 24.59 41.62 14.27
N THR A 475 24.70 41.38 15.56
CA THR A 475 25.77 41.98 16.38
C THR A 475 27.02 41.13 16.32
N ARG A 476 28.18 41.72 15.99
CA ARG A 476 29.46 41.01 16.14
C ARG A 476 29.98 41.12 17.57
N ARG A 477 29.90 40.00 18.30
CA ARG A 477 30.87 39.49 19.30
C ARG A 477 31.58 40.50 20.24
N ILE A 478 30.86 41.49 20.78
CA ILE A 478 31.41 42.38 21.83
C ILE A 478 30.55 42.37 23.11
N VAL A 479 29.31 41.86 23.08
CA VAL A 479 28.44 41.72 24.26
C VAL A 479 27.87 40.31 24.31
N ALA A 480 27.62 39.79 25.51
CA ALA A 480 27.52 38.37 25.87
C ALA A 480 26.52 37.47 25.08
N ASN A 481 25.63 38.00 24.24
CA ASN A 481 24.65 37.21 23.45
C ASN A 481 24.60 37.67 21.98
N ASP A 482 24.36 36.73 21.05
CA ASP A 482 24.15 37.05 19.63
C ASP A 482 22.73 37.59 19.42
N LEU A 483 22.63 38.82 18.94
CA LEU A 483 21.39 39.53 18.68
C LEU A 483 21.16 39.66 17.18
N ARG A 484 19.94 39.31 16.75
CA ARG A 484 19.44 39.47 15.39
C ARG A 484 18.35 40.53 15.38
N TYR A 485 18.59 41.59 14.60
CA TYR A 485 17.62 42.65 14.32
C TYR A 485 17.02 42.38 12.95
N THR A 486 15.70 42.30 12.86
CA THR A 486 14.97 42.14 11.60
C THR A 486 14.00 43.28 11.43
N GLU A 487 14.06 43.97 10.28
CA GLU A 487 13.06 44.95 9.84
C GLU A 487 12.40 44.43 8.56
N LEU A 488 11.08 44.39 8.56
CA LEU A 488 10.24 44.31 7.37
C LEU A 488 9.59 45.67 7.16
N SER A 489 9.58 46.17 5.93
CA SER A 489 8.99 47.49 5.63
C SER A 489 8.20 47.48 4.33
N LEU A 490 7.10 48.21 4.26
CA LEU A 490 6.42 48.56 2.99
C LEU A 490 6.77 50.01 2.66
N ARG A 491 7.49 50.23 1.55
CA ARG A 491 8.11 51.52 1.25
C ARG A 491 7.27 52.35 0.29
N VAL A 492 7.43 53.66 0.36
CA VAL A 492 6.79 54.57 -0.59
C VAL A 492 7.36 54.31 -1.99
N GLY A 493 6.50 54.16 -2.99
CA GLY A 493 6.88 53.81 -4.36
C GLY A 493 6.89 52.31 -4.66
N ASP A 494 6.64 51.44 -3.69
CA ASP A 494 6.58 50.00 -3.93
C ASP A 494 5.37 49.62 -4.80
N PRO A 495 5.52 48.62 -5.69
CA PRO A 495 4.37 48.01 -6.34
C PRO A 495 3.49 47.33 -5.29
N LEU A 496 2.20 47.67 -5.28
CA LEU A 496 1.24 47.19 -4.31
C LEU A 496 0.20 46.28 -4.96
N PHE A 497 -0.04 45.16 -4.29
CA PHE A 497 -1.21 44.32 -4.47
C PHE A 497 -1.98 44.27 -3.16
N ALA A 498 -3.24 44.71 -3.15
CA ALA A 498 -4.06 44.74 -1.94
C ALA A 498 -5.41 44.07 -2.18
N ILE A 499 -5.81 43.21 -1.23
CA ILE A 499 -7.16 42.63 -1.17
C ILE A 499 -7.74 43.02 0.19
N GLY A 500 -8.95 43.58 0.17
CA GLY A 500 -9.60 44.03 1.39
C GLY A 500 -11.07 44.34 1.20
N GLU A 501 -11.70 44.78 2.29
CA GLU A 501 -13.05 45.32 2.25
C GLU A 501 -12.97 46.82 1.99
N ALA A 502 -13.55 47.24 0.88
CA ALA A 502 -13.78 48.62 0.53
C ALA A 502 -15.04 49.12 1.26
N VAL A 503 -14.88 50.14 2.10
CA VAL A 503 -15.96 50.76 2.90
C VAL A 503 -16.02 52.25 2.62
N VAL A 504 -17.20 52.87 2.77
CA VAL A 504 -17.34 54.33 2.64
C VAL A 504 -16.43 55.01 3.65
N ASP A 505 -15.58 55.92 3.17
CA ASP A 505 -14.67 56.68 4.02
C ASP A 505 -15.48 57.68 4.84
N ARG A 506 -15.38 57.61 6.16
CA ARG A 506 -16.12 58.50 7.07
C ARG A 506 -15.52 59.90 7.14
N GLU A 507 -14.26 60.07 6.75
CA GLU A 507 -13.58 61.37 6.68
C GLU A 507 -13.85 62.07 5.34
N ARG A 508 -14.12 61.29 4.30
CA ARG A 508 -14.44 61.74 2.94
C ARG A 508 -15.71 61.01 2.49
N CYS A 509 -16.87 61.52 2.89
CA CYS A 509 -18.17 60.85 2.69
C CYS A 509 -18.55 60.56 1.22
N ASP A 510 -17.74 61.04 0.27
CA ASP A 510 -17.82 60.86 -1.18
C ASP A 510 -16.78 59.86 -1.74
N HIS A 511 -15.90 59.32 -0.90
CA HIS A 511 -14.84 58.37 -1.28
C HIS A 511 -14.98 57.03 -0.54
N VAL A 512 -14.29 56.02 -1.07
CA VAL A 512 -14.18 54.69 -0.47
C VAL A 512 -12.75 54.49 0.03
N ARG A 513 -12.60 53.80 1.16
CA ARG A 513 -11.31 53.38 1.72
C ARG A 513 -11.28 51.86 1.83
N MET A 514 -10.15 51.26 1.49
CA MET A 514 -9.93 49.83 1.69
C MET A 514 -9.33 49.56 3.08
N GLN A 515 -9.80 48.53 3.75
CA GLN A 515 -9.31 48.09 5.05
C GLN A 515 -9.45 46.57 5.21
N LYS A 516 -8.82 45.99 6.23
CA LYS A 516 -9.05 44.58 6.58
C LYS A 516 -10.52 44.37 6.94
N LYS A 517 -11.15 43.36 6.31
CA LYS A 517 -12.52 42.96 6.63
C LYS A 517 -12.62 42.65 8.13
N ARG A 518 -13.48 43.37 8.85
CA ARG A 518 -13.79 43.00 10.24
C ARG A 518 -14.42 41.61 10.19
N GLN A 519 -13.87 40.65 10.92
CA GLN A 519 -14.63 39.45 11.25
C GLN A 519 -15.84 39.93 12.05
N THR A 520 -17.00 40.00 11.41
CA THR A 520 -18.24 40.36 12.07
C THR A 520 -18.41 39.41 13.25
N MET A 521 -18.41 39.94 14.47
CA MET A 521 -19.04 39.25 15.59
C MET A 521 -20.42 38.83 15.11
N ALA A 522 -20.70 37.52 15.16
CA ALA A 522 -22.01 36.99 14.84
C ALA A 522 -23.05 37.71 15.71
N PHE A 523 -23.81 38.64 15.12
CA PHE A 523 -25.01 39.15 15.75
C PHE A 523 -25.97 37.97 15.85
N HIS A 524 -26.11 37.41 17.05
CA HIS A 524 -27.27 36.62 17.42
C HIS A 524 -28.49 37.52 17.23
N TYR A 525 -29.38 37.14 16.33
CA TYR A 525 -30.73 37.69 16.31
C TYR A 525 -31.38 37.36 17.66
N LEU A 526 -31.50 38.35 18.54
CA LEU A 526 -32.60 38.37 19.49
C LEU A 526 -33.84 38.70 18.67
N GLN A 527 -34.67 37.70 18.40
CA GLN A 527 -36.05 37.93 17.98
C GLN A 527 -36.82 38.56 19.16
N PRO A 528 -37.77 39.48 18.90
CA PRO A 528 -38.76 39.86 19.89
C PRO A 528 -39.72 38.71 20.23
#